data_AF-A0A849S2W2-F1
#
_entry.id   AF-A0A849S2W2-F1
#
_cell.length_a   1.000
_cell.length_b   1.000
_cell.length_c   1.000
_cell.angle_alpha   90.00
_cell.angle_beta   90.00
_cell.angle_gamma   90.00
#
_symmetry.space_group_name_H-M   'P 1'
#
loop_
_entity.id
_entity.type
_entity.pdbx_description
1 polymer ?
#
loop_
_entity_poly.entity_id
_entity_poly.type
_entity_poly.pdbx_seq_one_letter_code
_entity_poly.pdbx_strand_id
1 'polypeptide(L)'
;MFTRTSFLVVALSILGGALLTPLLAPEEAQAIPAFARKYNTNCMDCHTAPPILNAFGQRFLENGYQLPGTEDGGSTGKKKLSDLNLDDVNHYLGFRLIGNVTNSWRFKQQNPPGADAGTVENKTEFSFPNNFVVFAGGTVAKNVGFFVELGHDVAEGGAEVERGFVTFNNLGYRDLAHLRVGKFDPNTFSSYATVRQQLGEIGESQRGNCTAFAPCAFNRVGLAPSAFATKFYGLYDRSGNALSPFAASLFNSGAETGVDIHGRPFGDWFLYQVGVLNGAHEHLSDSNKGKDVY
;
A
#
# COMPACT_ATOMS: atom_id res chain seq x y z
N MET A 1 16.15 -35.06 -28.94
CA MET A 1 15.47 -35.44 -30.19
C MET A 1 14.00 -35.71 -29.83
N PHE A 2 13.15 -34.68 -29.90
CA PHE A 2 11.73 -34.81 -29.57
C PHE A 2 11.03 -35.61 -30.70
N THR A 3 10.29 -36.66 -30.34
CA THR A 3 9.53 -37.48 -31.29
C THR A 3 8.37 -36.67 -31.88
N ARG A 4 7.99 -36.94 -33.14
CA ARG A 4 6.88 -36.25 -33.85
C ARG A 4 5.58 -36.18 -33.05
N THR A 5 5.31 -37.20 -32.24
CA THR A 5 4.17 -37.28 -31.31
C THR A 5 4.22 -36.23 -30.20
N SER A 6 5.41 -35.89 -29.68
CA SER A 6 5.58 -34.88 -28.63
C SER A 6 5.29 -33.46 -29.14
N PHE A 7 5.68 -33.16 -30.39
CA PHE A 7 5.38 -31.87 -31.02
C PHE A 7 3.88 -31.69 -31.28
N LEU A 8 3.19 -32.75 -31.72
CA LEU A 8 1.74 -32.72 -31.96
C LEU A 8 0.96 -32.50 -30.66
N VAL A 9 1.32 -33.18 -29.57
CA VAL A 9 0.65 -33.02 -28.27
C VAL A 9 0.84 -31.60 -27.71
N VAL A 10 2.05 -31.05 -27.79
CA VAL A 10 2.33 -29.67 -27.35
C VAL A 10 1.59 -28.66 -28.22
N ALA A 11 1.59 -28.83 -29.54
CA ALA A 11 0.86 -27.96 -30.47
C ALA A 11 -0.65 -27.99 -30.21
N LEU A 12 -1.24 -29.18 -30.01
CA LEU A 12 -2.66 -29.34 -29.67
C LEU A 12 -3.02 -28.76 -28.29
N SER A 13 -2.09 -28.81 -27.33
CA SER A 13 -2.30 -28.24 -25.99
C SER A 13 -2.26 -26.71 -26.02
N ILE A 14 -1.34 -26.13 -26.81
CA ILE A 14 -1.27 -24.67 -27.04
C ILE A 14 -2.49 -24.19 -27.82
N LEU A 15 -2.89 -24.92 -28.87
CA LEU A 15 -4.07 -24.59 -29.68
C LEU A 15 -5.35 -24.72 -28.85
N GLY A 16 -5.47 -25.78 -28.05
CA GLY A 16 -6.58 -25.99 -27.13
C GLY A 16 -6.68 -24.88 -26.09
N GLY A 17 -5.56 -24.52 -25.46
CA GLY A 17 -5.49 -23.39 -24.53
C GLY A 17 -5.93 -22.07 -25.17
N ALA A 18 -5.45 -21.76 -26.37
CA ALA A 18 -5.79 -20.53 -27.10
C ALA A 18 -7.25 -20.49 -27.57
N LEU A 19 -7.86 -21.64 -27.90
CA LEU A 19 -9.29 -21.72 -28.25
C LEU A 19 -10.22 -21.65 -27.04
N LEU A 20 -9.77 -22.10 -25.86
CA LEU A 20 -10.55 -22.06 -24.61
C LEU A 20 -10.47 -20.70 -23.90
N THR A 21 -9.41 -19.92 -24.12
CA THR A 21 -9.25 -18.58 -23.52
C THR A 21 -10.41 -17.60 -23.77
N PRO A 22 -10.97 -17.44 -25.00
CA PRO A 22 -12.09 -16.53 -25.21
C PRO A 22 -13.42 -17.03 -24.61
N LEU A 23 -13.59 -18.34 -24.37
CA LEU A 23 -14.79 -18.88 -23.70
C LEU A 23 -14.77 -18.67 -22.17
N LEU A 24 -13.60 -18.45 -21.60
CA LEU A 24 -13.40 -18.21 -20.16
C LEU A 24 -13.14 -16.73 -19.84
N ALA A 25 -12.98 -15.89 -20.87
CA ALA A 25 -12.79 -14.46 -20.71
C ALA A 25 -14.16 -13.81 -20.40
N PRO A 26 -14.32 -13.09 -19.27
CA PRO A 26 -15.55 -12.38 -18.99
C PRO A 26 -15.77 -11.28 -20.05
N GLU A 27 -17.02 -11.11 -20.51
CA GLU A 27 -17.40 -10.08 -21.50
C GLU A 27 -17.07 -8.67 -21.03
N GLU A 28 -17.15 -8.43 -19.71
CA GLU A 28 -16.61 -7.25 -19.05
C GLU A 28 -15.55 -7.66 -18.04
N ALA A 29 -14.35 -7.08 -18.16
CA ALA A 29 -13.35 -7.16 -17.11
C ALA A 29 -13.84 -6.37 -15.88
N GLN A 30 -14.59 -7.02 -14.99
CA GLN A 30 -15.05 -6.45 -13.70
C GLN A 30 -13.89 -6.05 -12.77
N ALA A 31 -12.64 -6.37 -13.15
CA ALA A 31 -11.40 -5.92 -12.52
C ALA A 31 -11.04 -4.44 -12.82
N ILE A 32 -11.96 -3.64 -13.36
CA ILE A 32 -11.79 -2.17 -13.43
C ILE A 32 -11.53 -1.63 -12.00
N PRO A 33 -10.58 -0.72 -11.78
CA PRO A 33 -10.37 -0.11 -10.46
C PRO A 33 -11.66 0.55 -9.95
N ALA A 34 -11.97 0.44 -8.65
CA ALA A 34 -13.25 0.90 -8.07
C ALA A 34 -13.67 2.31 -8.53
N PHE A 35 -12.73 3.26 -8.56
CA PHE A 35 -12.99 4.63 -9.02
C PHE A 35 -13.35 4.71 -10.52
N ALA A 36 -12.71 3.91 -11.38
CA ALA A 36 -13.03 3.92 -12.80
C ALA A 36 -14.45 3.40 -13.08
N ARG A 37 -14.93 2.41 -12.30
CA ARG A 37 -16.35 1.98 -12.34
C ARG A 37 -17.28 3.11 -11.86
N LYS A 38 -16.97 3.70 -10.71
CA LYS A 38 -17.80 4.75 -10.10
C LYS A 38 -17.97 5.98 -11.00
N TYR A 39 -16.90 6.42 -11.67
CA TYR A 39 -16.89 7.62 -12.51
C TYR A 39 -17.07 7.35 -14.00
N ASN A 40 -17.20 6.08 -14.41
CA ASN A 40 -17.27 5.67 -15.79
C ASN A 40 -16.17 6.31 -16.67
N THR A 41 -14.92 6.24 -16.18
CA THR A 41 -13.75 6.88 -16.80
C THR A 41 -12.69 5.82 -17.12
N ASN A 42 -11.83 6.08 -18.11
CA ASN A 42 -10.74 5.18 -18.46
C ASN A 42 -9.62 5.26 -17.40
N CYS A 43 -8.94 4.14 -17.13
CA CYS A 43 -7.77 4.09 -16.26
C CYS A 43 -6.72 5.16 -16.62
N MET A 44 -6.52 5.42 -17.92
CA MET A 44 -5.53 6.38 -18.41
C MET A 44 -5.92 7.85 -18.17
N ASP A 45 -7.18 8.13 -17.83
CA ASP A 45 -7.61 9.47 -17.44
C ASP A 45 -6.98 9.86 -16.09
N CYS A 46 -6.77 8.89 -15.20
CA CYS A 46 -6.12 9.08 -13.90
C CYS A 46 -4.66 8.65 -13.86
N HIS A 47 -4.22 7.73 -14.72
CA HIS A 47 -2.91 7.11 -14.65
C HIS A 47 -2.06 7.37 -15.90
N THR A 48 -0.78 7.68 -15.72
CA THR A 48 0.21 7.64 -16.81
C THR A 48 0.55 6.19 -17.17
N ALA A 49 0.64 5.34 -16.16
CA ALA A 49 0.72 3.88 -16.29
C ALA A 49 0.27 3.30 -14.95
N PRO A 50 -0.85 2.58 -14.84
CA PRO A 50 -1.33 2.08 -13.55
C PRO A 50 -0.24 1.31 -12.79
N PRO A 51 0.01 1.61 -11.50
CA PRO A 51 -0.75 2.50 -10.59
C PRO A 51 -0.26 3.96 -10.53
N ILE A 52 0.68 4.39 -11.38
CA ILE A 52 1.27 5.74 -11.39
C ILE A 52 0.23 6.78 -11.81
N LEU A 53 -0.10 7.72 -10.91
CA LEU A 53 -1.06 8.79 -11.16
C LEU A 53 -0.48 9.90 -12.04
N ASN A 54 -1.25 10.36 -13.02
CA ASN A 54 -0.99 11.59 -13.76
C ASN A 54 -1.46 12.81 -12.94
N ALA A 55 -1.33 14.02 -13.49
CA ALA A 55 -1.73 15.25 -12.79
C ALA A 55 -3.23 15.28 -12.41
N PHE A 56 -4.10 14.73 -13.24
CA PHE A 56 -5.54 14.63 -12.93
C PHE A 56 -5.80 13.65 -11.79
N GLY A 57 -5.21 12.45 -11.83
CA GLY A 57 -5.33 11.45 -10.79
C GLY A 57 -4.81 11.93 -9.42
N GLN A 58 -3.72 12.69 -9.40
CA GLN A 58 -3.19 13.32 -8.19
C GLN A 58 -4.21 14.31 -7.60
N ARG A 59 -4.79 15.18 -8.43
CA ARG A 59 -5.82 16.14 -8.00
C ARG A 59 -7.06 15.44 -7.44
N PHE A 60 -7.49 14.35 -8.09
CA PHE A 60 -8.62 13.56 -7.62
C PHE A 60 -8.36 12.94 -6.24
N LEU A 61 -7.16 12.38 -6.04
CA LEU A 61 -6.71 11.82 -4.76
C LEU A 61 -6.62 12.90 -3.66
N GLU A 62 -6.05 14.06 -3.97
CA GLU A 62 -5.87 15.17 -3.04
C GLU A 62 -7.20 15.84 -2.65
N ASN A 63 -8.14 15.90 -3.58
CA ASN A 63 -9.52 16.31 -3.31
C ASN A 63 -10.33 15.25 -2.54
N GLY A 64 -9.67 14.19 -2.05
CA GLY A 64 -10.24 13.11 -1.25
C GLY A 64 -11.30 12.33 -1.99
N TYR A 65 -10.95 11.89 -3.20
CA TYR A 65 -11.77 11.06 -4.08
C TYR A 65 -13.03 11.76 -4.58
N GLN A 66 -12.91 13.03 -4.94
CA GLN A 66 -14.00 13.87 -5.43
C GLN A 66 -13.64 14.50 -6.77
N LEU A 67 -14.55 14.36 -7.73
CA LEU A 67 -14.51 15.18 -8.94
C LEU A 67 -15.14 16.55 -8.64
N PRO A 68 -14.42 17.67 -8.86
CA PRO A 68 -14.97 19.01 -8.68
C PRO A 68 -16.27 19.21 -9.46
N GLY A 69 -17.25 19.90 -8.86
CA GLY A 69 -18.54 20.21 -9.51
C GLY A 69 -19.50 19.04 -9.67
N THR A 70 -19.21 17.88 -9.07
CA THR A 70 -20.07 16.69 -9.13
C THR A 70 -20.80 16.43 -7.81
N GLU A 71 -21.77 15.51 -7.86
CA GLU A 71 -22.53 15.02 -6.69
C GLU A 71 -21.63 14.45 -5.58
N ASP A 72 -20.43 13.97 -5.92
CA ASP A 72 -19.50 13.42 -4.94
C ASP A 72 -18.88 14.43 -3.99
N GLY A 73 -18.83 15.70 -4.43
CA GLY A 73 -18.49 16.84 -3.57
C GLY A 73 -19.71 17.47 -2.91
N GLY A 74 -20.88 16.83 -2.97
CA GLY A 74 -22.15 17.26 -2.40
C GLY A 74 -22.81 16.19 -1.54
N SER A 75 -24.07 16.42 -1.14
CA SER A 75 -24.93 15.39 -0.54
C SER A 75 -25.94 14.81 -1.54
N THR A 76 -26.11 15.48 -2.68
CA THR A 76 -26.94 15.04 -3.81
C THR A 76 -26.38 13.74 -4.38
N GLY A 77 -27.23 12.82 -4.84
CA GLY A 77 -26.80 11.54 -5.42
C GLY A 77 -26.34 10.45 -4.44
N LYS A 78 -26.18 10.77 -3.15
CA LYS A 78 -25.72 9.79 -2.13
C LYS A 78 -26.89 8.94 -1.62
N LYS A 79 -26.70 7.62 -1.62
CA LYS A 79 -27.66 6.65 -1.04
C LYS A 79 -27.46 6.52 0.48
N LYS A 80 -28.55 6.31 1.21
CA LYS A 80 -28.47 5.93 2.64
C LYS A 80 -27.92 4.52 2.76
N LEU A 81 -27.21 4.25 3.85
CA LEU A 81 -26.67 2.91 4.14
C LEU A 81 -27.74 1.82 4.15
N SER A 82 -28.97 2.14 4.60
CA SER A 82 -30.13 1.24 4.61
C SER A 82 -30.61 0.84 3.21
N ASP A 83 -30.26 1.64 2.20
CA ASP A 83 -30.78 1.54 0.84
C ASP A 83 -29.68 1.04 -0.13
N LEU A 84 -28.51 0.67 0.38
CA LEU A 84 -27.41 0.10 -0.40
C LEU A 84 -27.69 -1.38 -0.72
N ASN A 85 -27.45 -1.74 -1.97
CA ASN A 85 -27.41 -3.14 -2.42
C ASN A 85 -25.98 -3.56 -2.80
N LEU A 86 -25.80 -4.84 -3.14
CA LEU A 86 -24.49 -5.38 -3.48
C LEU A 86 -23.90 -4.74 -4.75
N ASP A 87 -24.74 -4.40 -5.73
CA ASP A 87 -24.32 -3.73 -6.95
C ASP A 87 -23.76 -2.34 -6.64
N ASP A 88 -24.41 -1.59 -5.74
CA ASP A 88 -23.92 -0.29 -5.26
C ASP A 88 -22.56 -0.42 -4.57
N VAL A 89 -22.41 -1.42 -3.69
CA VAL A 89 -21.17 -1.67 -2.95
C VAL A 89 -20.02 -2.07 -3.88
N ASN A 90 -20.30 -2.84 -4.93
CA ASN A 90 -19.29 -3.24 -5.91
C ASN A 90 -18.61 -2.04 -6.60
N HIS A 91 -19.25 -0.87 -6.67
CA HIS A 91 -18.62 0.35 -7.22
C HIS A 91 -17.53 0.94 -6.31
N TYR A 92 -17.48 0.55 -5.04
CA TYR A 92 -16.53 1.08 -4.07
C TYR A 92 -15.42 0.09 -3.71
N LEU A 93 -15.62 -1.21 -3.97
CA LEU A 93 -14.68 -2.27 -3.60
C LEU A 93 -13.65 -2.58 -4.71
N GLY A 94 -12.39 -2.71 -4.33
CA GLY A 94 -11.32 -3.23 -5.17
C GLY A 94 -10.60 -4.38 -4.48
N PHE A 95 -9.96 -5.25 -5.26
CA PHE A 95 -9.13 -6.33 -4.75
C PHE A 95 -7.77 -6.34 -5.46
N ARG A 96 -6.75 -6.84 -4.78
CA ARG A 96 -5.40 -7.00 -5.34
C ARG A 96 -4.79 -8.31 -4.82
N LEU A 97 -4.16 -9.05 -5.74
CA LEU A 97 -3.36 -10.23 -5.45
C LEU A 97 -1.88 -9.86 -5.63
N ILE A 98 -1.06 -10.18 -4.64
CA ILE A 98 0.38 -9.93 -4.67
C ILE A 98 1.08 -11.26 -4.40
N GLY A 99 2.09 -11.60 -5.19
CA GLY A 99 2.91 -12.77 -4.91
C GLY A 99 3.93 -13.06 -5.98
N ASN A 100 4.92 -13.87 -5.63
CA ASN A 100 5.95 -14.33 -6.55
C ASN A 100 5.56 -15.70 -7.11
N VAL A 101 5.58 -15.84 -8.43
CA VAL A 101 5.27 -17.14 -9.06
C VAL A 101 6.25 -18.23 -8.61
N THR A 102 7.49 -17.88 -8.31
CA THR A 102 8.51 -18.80 -7.78
C THR A 102 9.22 -18.21 -6.56
N ASN A 103 9.31 -19.00 -5.49
CA ASN A 103 10.09 -18.69 -4.30
C ASN A 103 11.24 -19.67 -4.16
N SER A 104 12.43 -19.16 -3.85
CA SER A 104 13.64 -19.96 -3.66
C SER A 104 14.13 -19.85 -2.23
N TRP A 105 14.12 -20.95 -1.51
CA TRP A 105 14.52 -21.01 -0.10
C TRP A 105 15.89 -21.67 0.04
N ARG A 106 16.68 -21.18 1.01
CA ARG A 106 17.92 -21.82 1.46
C ARG A 106 17.75 -22.23 2.90
N PHE A 107 17.53 -23.51 3.16
CA PHE A 107 17.45 -24.03 4.52
C PHE A 107 18.83 -24.51 4.98
N LYS A 108 19.20 -24.21 6.22
CA LYS A 108 20.13 -25.05 6.99
C LYS A 108 19.25 -25.97 7.81
N GLN A 109 19.04 -27.21 7.37
CA GLN A 109 18.30 -28.16 8.19
C GLN A 109 19.15 -28.47 9.43
N GLN A 110 18.75 -27.97 10.59
CA GLN A 110 19.26 -28.43 11.89
C GLN A 110 18.08 -28.70 12.81
N ASN A 111 17.72 -29.97 12.92
CA ASN A 111 16.85 -30.48 13.98
C ASN A 111 17.16 -31.98 14.16
N PRO A 112 17.59 -32.47 15.34
CA PRO A 112 17.70 -31.79 16.64
C PRO A 112 19.02 -31.03 16.88
N PRO A 113 19.13 -30.26 17.98
CA PRO A 113 20.35 -29.55 18.38
C PRO A 113 21.52 -30.52 18.62
N GLY A 114 22.63 -30.33 17.91
CA GLY A 114 23.86 -31.15 18.05
C GLY A 114 24.22 -32.02 16.85
N ALA A 115 23.41 -32.03 15.78
CA ALA A 115 23.76 -32.70 14.53
C ALA A 115 24.79 -31.91 13.69
N ASP A 116 25.63 -32.61 12.94
CA ASP A 116 26.59 -32.02 11.99
C ASP A 116 25.91 -31.00 11.07
N ALA A 117 26.66 -29.99 10.59
CA ALA A 117 26.12 -28.95 9.72
C ALA A 117 25.40 -29.56 8.51
N GLY A 118 24.07 -29.42 8.45
CA GLY A 118 23.24 -30.00 7.40
C GLY A 118 23.59 -29.46 6.00
N THR A 119 23.25 -30.24 4.98
CA THR A 119 23.34 -29.85 3.56
C THR A 119 22.44 -28.64 3.29
N VAL A 120 22.97 -27.65 2.56
CA VAL A 120 22.17 -26.54 2.02
C VAL A 120 21.28 -27.12 0.93
N GLU A 121 19.98 -27.27 1.21
CA GLU A 121 19.01 -27.60 0.17
C GLU A 121 18.46 -26.31 -0.44
N ASN A 122 18.62 -26.17 -1.76
CA ASN A 122 17.94 -25.16 -2.54
C ASN A 122 16.58 -25.72 -2.94
N LYS A 123 15.49 -25.14 -2.41
CA LYS A 123 14.13 -25.50 -2.80
C LYS A 123 13.50 -24.38 -3.60
N THR A 124 12.98 -24.70 -4.78
CA THR A 124 12.15 -23.78 -5.55
C THR A 124 10.70 -24.26 -5.49
N GLU A 125 9.80 -23.41 -5.05
CA GLU A 125 8.37 -23.70 -4.95
C GLU A 125 7.56 -22.67 -5.72
N PHE A 126 6.39 -23.10 -6.21
CA PHE A 126 5.38 -22.19 -6.73
C PHE A 126 4.52 -21.71 -5.55
N SER A 127 4.45 -20.40 -5.31
CA SER A 127 3.60 -19.86 -4.24
C SER A 127 2.93 -18.56 -4.68
N PHE A 128 1.72 -18.64 -5.20
CA PHE A 128 0.93 -17.46 -5.56
C PHE A 128 -0.55 -17.69 -5.23
N PRO A 129 -1.27 -16.67 -4.73
CA PRO A 129 -0.76 -15.38 -4.24
C PRO A 129 -0.12 -15.52 -2.84
N ASN A 130 0.78 -14.61 -2.49
CA ASN A 130 1.30 -14.49 -1.13
C ASN A 130 0.39 -13.62 -0.26
N ASN A 131 -0.14 -12.52 -0.82
CA ASN A 131 -1.06 -11.63 -0.13
C ASN A 131 -2.35 -11.42 -0.93
N PHE A 132 -3.45 -11.31 -0.19
CA PHE A 132 -4.75 -10.86 -0.69
C PHE A 132 -5.09 -9.51 -0.05
N VAL A 133 -5.48 -8.53 -0.87
CA VAL A 133 -5.84 -7.19 -0.39
C VAL A 133 -7.22 -6.83 -0.89
N VAL A 134 -8.07 -6.31 -0.01
CA VAL A 134 -9.37 -5.70 -0.33
C VAL A 134 -9.33 -4.25 0.11
N PHE A 135 -9.76 -3.35 -0.75
CA PHE A 135 -9.83 -1.93 -0.41
C PHE A 135 -11.14 -1.31 -0.86
N ALA A 136 -11.58 -0.28 -0.14
CA ALA A 136 -12.71 0.55 -0.48
C ALA A 136 -12.39 2.02 -0.30
N GLY A 137 -12.87 2.88 -1.17
CA GLY A 137 -12.67 4.32 -1.03
C GLY A 137 -13.70 5.16 -1.78
N GLY A 138 -13.94 6.37 -1.30
CA GLY A 138 -14.93 7.26 -1.87
C GLY A 138 -15.34 8.36 -0.90
N THR A 139 -16.59 8.82 -1.02
CA THR A 139 -17.14 9.91 -0.19
C THR A 139 -18.44 9.53 0.50
N VAL A 140 -18.47 9.79 1.80
CA VAL A 140 -19.64 9.50 2.66
C VAL A 140 -20.56 10.70 2.82
N ALA A 141 -20.03 11.92 2.71
CA ALA A 141 -20.80 13.16 2.79
C ALA A 141 -20.15 14.25 1.94
N LYS A 142 -20.81 15.41 1.85
CA LYS A 142 -20.24 16.60 1.24
C LYS A 142 -18.88 16.89 1.89
N ASN A 143 -17.82 16.96 1.08
CA ASN A 143 -16.45 17.23 1.54
C ASN A 143 -15.90 16.22 2.56
N VAL A 144 -16.48 15.02 2.70
CA VAL A 144 -15.96 13.95 3.59
C VAL A 144 -15.70 12.68 2.79
N GLY A 145 -14.42 12.35 2.65
CA GLY A 145 -13.93 11.14 1.98
C GLY A 145 -13.43 10.08 2.96
N PHE A 146 -13.28 8.86 2.48
CA PHE A 146 -12.70 7.76 3.24
C PHE A 146 -11.92 6.80 2.34
N PHE A 147 -11.05 6.02 2.96
CA PHE A 147 -10.42 4.84 2.37
C PHE A 147 -10.15 3.80 3.45
N VAL A 148 -10.33 2.53 3.12
CA VAL A 148 -9.98 1.39 3.96
C VAL A 148 -9.35 0.31 3.08
N GLU A 149 -8.29 -0.30 3.57
CA GLU A 149 -7.56 -1.39 2.92
C GLU A 149 -7.23 -2.44 3.97
N LEU A 150 -7.64 -3.67 3.67
CA LEU A 150 -7.41 -4.86 4.47
C LEU A 150 -6.45 -5.76 3.69
N GLY A 151 -5.34 -6.14 4.32
CA GLY A 151 -4.37 -7.07 3.79
C GLY A 151 -4.43 -8.39 4.54
N HIS A 152 -4.18 -9.49 3.84
CA HIS A 152 -4.00 -10.80 4.45
C HIS A 152 -2.73 -11.45 3.88
N ASP A 153 -1.79 -11.79 4.76
CA ASP A 153 -0.64 -12.62 4.42
C ASP A 153 -1.03 -14.10 4.54
N VAL A 154 -0.95 -14.81 3.42
CA VAL A 154 -1.38 -16.22 3.32
C VAL A 154 -0.41 -17.16 4.05
N ALA A 155 0.86 -16.79 4.19
CA ALA A 155 1.87 -17.62 4.86
C ALA A 155 1.85 -17.42 6.39
N GLU A 156 1.65 -16.18 6.85
CA GLU A 156 1.63 -15.84 8.29
C GLU A 156 0.23 -15.97 8.92
N GLY A 157 -0.83 -16.01 8.11
CA GLY A 157 -2.20 -16.29 8.56
C GLY A 157 -2.93 -15.13 9.24
N GLY A 158 -2.40 -13.90 9.14
CA GLY A 158 -2.98 -12.69 9.75
C GLY A 158 -3.72 -11.81 8.75
N ALA A 159 -4.88 -11.28 9.13
CA ALA A 159 -5.59 -10.22 8.38
C ALA A 159 -5.49 -8.90 9.16
N GLU A 160 -5.02 -7.85 8.51
CA GLU A 160 -4.75 -6.56 9.14
C GLU A 160 -5.33 -5.39 8.34
N VAL A 161 -5.69 -4.33 9.05
CA VAL A 161 -5.98 -3.04 8.41
C VAL A 161 -4.66 -2.41 8.00
N GLU A 162 -4.34 -2.47 6.72
CA GLU A 162 -3.15 -1.86 6.12
C GLU A 162 -3.27 -0.34 6.14
N ARG A 163 -4.42 0.16 5.65
CA ARG A 163 -4.73 1.59 5.60
C ARG A 163 -6.19 1.82 5.96
N GLY A 164 -6.47 2.90 6.67
CA GLY A 164 -7.82 3.27 7.08
C GLY A 164 -7.85 4.73 7.49
N PHE A 165 -8.56 5.58 6.75
CA PHE A 165 -8.63 7.01 7.07
C PHE A 165 -9.91 7.68 6.61
N VAL A 166 -10.19 8.83 7.24
CA VAL A 166 -11.22 9.80 6.84
C VAL A 166 -10.53 11.10 6.46
N THR A 167 -11.03 11.76 5.41
CA THR A 167 -10.51 13.04 4.91
C THR A 167 -11.62 14.07 4.85
N PHE A 168 -11.38 15.23 5.45
CA PHE A 168 -12.22 16.42 5.41
C PHE A 168 -11.61 17.39 4.42
N ASN A 169 -12.30 17.62 3.31
CA ASN A 169 -11.77 18.32 2.15
C ASN A 169 -12.35 19.73 2.05
N ASN A 170 -11.73 20.57 1.23
CA ASN A 170 -12.32 21.85 0.81
C ASN A 170 -12.65 22.75 2.01
N LEU A 171 -11.74 22.81 2.99
CA LEU A 171 -11.90 23.57 4.22
C LEU A 171 -11.50 25.03 3.97
N GLY A 172 -12.34 25.97 4.43
CA GLY A 172 -12.09 27.41 4.29
C GLY A 172 -12.51 27.99 2.94
N TYR A 173 -12.10 29.23 2.67
CA TYR A 173 -12.43 29.93 1.43
C TYR A 173 -11.55 29.42 0.28
N ARG A 174 -12.19 28.99 -0.83
CA ARG A 174 -11.51 28.43 -2.03
C ARG A 174 -10.64 27.21 -1.76
N ASP A 175 -11.16 26.25 -1.00
CA ASP A 175 -10.51 24.95 -0.76
C ASP A 175 -9.10 25.09 -0.17
N LEU A 176 -8.96 25.99 0.81
CA LEU A 176 -7.68 26.38 1.41
C LEU A 176 -6.93 25.20 2.03
N ALA A 177 -7.64 24.26 2.64
CA ALA A 177 -7.03 23.15 3.37
C ALA A 177 -7.84 21.85 3.29
N HIS A 178 -7.13 20.74 3.53
CA HIS A 178 -7.69 19.42 3.71
C HIS A 178 -7.10 18.81 4.99
N LEU A 179 -7.91 18.11 5.78
CA LEU A 179 -7.50 17.42 7.00
C LEU A 179 -7.76 15.92 6.85
N ARG A 180 -6.76 15.08 7.10
CA ARG A 180 -6.91 13.63 7.06
C ARG A 180 -6.47 12.99 8.36
N VAL A 181 -7.26 12.04 8.84
CA VAL A 181 -7.04 11.35 10.11
C VAL A 181 -7.25 9.85 9.93
N GLY A 182 -6.32 9.04 10.44
CA GLY A 182 -6.38 7.59 10.37
C GLY A 182 -5.01 6.91 10.35
N LYS A 183 -5.01 5.62 10.03
CA LYS A 183 -3.82 4.80 9.76
C LYS A 183 -3.51 4.86 8.27
N PHE A 184 -2.49 5.60 7.86
CA PHE A 184 -2.09 5.69 6.45
C PHE A 184 -0.66 6.21 6.35
N ASP A 185 0.04 5.89 5.25
CA ASP A 185 1.31 6.55 4.91
C ASP A 185 1.02 7.99 4.48
N PRO A 186 1.59 9.03 5.12
CA PRO A 186 1.41 10.42 4.70
C PRO A 186 1.79 10.68 3.24
N ASN A 187 2.69 9.89 2.66
CA ASN A 187 3.05 9.98 1.25
C ASN A 187 2.22 9.07 0.33
N THR A 188 1.21 8.36 0.83
CA THR A 188 0.16 7.78 -0.04
C THR A 188 -0.49 8.87 -0.90
N PHE A 189 -0.34 10.14 -0.53
CA PHE A 189 -0.80 11.32 -1.26
C PHE A 189 0.28 12.04 -2.05
N SER A 190 1.49 11.48 -2.08
CA SER A 190 2.57 12.02 -2.89
C SER A 190 2.38 11.66 -4.37
N SER A 191 2.86 12.52 -5.24
CA SER A 191 2.76 12.39 -6.69
C SER A 191 3.68 11.34 -7.32
N TYR A 192 4.51 10.65 -6.53
CA TYR A 192 5.39 9.60 -7.00
C TYR A 192 4.84 8.23 -6.60
N ALA A 193 4.78 7.31 -7.55
CA ALA A 193 4.26 5.98 -7.29
C ALA A 193 5.15 5.22 -6.29
N THR A 194 4.56 4.79 -5.19
CA THR A 194 5.19 3.87 -4.25
C THR A 194 5.10 2.44 -4.79
N VAL A 195 5.86 2.13 -5.85
CA VAL A 195 5.96 0.76 -6.42
C VAL A 195 6.40 -0.25 -5.34
N ARG A 196 7.05 0.22 -4.27
CA ARG A 196 7.42 -0.59 -3.10
C ARG A 196 6.24 -1.36 -2.48
N GLN A 197 5.01 -0.85 -2.56
CA GLN A 197 3.83 -1.55 -2.06
C GLN A 197 3.47 -2.81 -2.86
N GLN A 198 4.13 -3.05 -3.99
CA GLN A 198 3.97 -4.25 -4.81
C GLN A 198 5.11 -5.25 -4.62
N LEU A 199 6.15 -4.89 -3.86
CA LEU A 199 7.27 -5.77 -3.57
C LEU A 199 6.97 -6.60 -2.33
N GLY A 200 7.45 -7.84 -2.27
CA GLY A 200 7.51 -8.58 -1.01
C GLY A 200 8.49 -7.92 -0.04
N GLU A 201 8.30 -8.14 1.26
CA GLU A 201 9.24 -7.65 2.26
C GLU A 201 10.62 -8.31 2.09
N ILE A 202 11.65 -7.47 2.02
CA ILE A 202 13.04 -7.88 2.12
C ILE A 202 13.60 -7.23 3.37
N GLY A 203 13.74 -8.01 4.44
CA GLY A 203 14.25 -7.52 5.72
C GLY A 203 15.63 -6.87 5.59
N GLU A 204 15.90 -5.88 6.44
CA GLU A 204 17.21 -5.24 6.52
C GLU A 204 18.26 -6.17 7.17
N SER A 205 19.54 -5.94 6.86
CA SER A 205 20.66 -6.57 7.54
C SER A 205 21.62 -5.50 8.03
N GLN A 206 21.58 -5.25 9.34
CA GLN A 206 22.35 -4.21 9.99
C GLN A 206 23.66 -4.74 10.58
N ARG A 207 24.69 -3.89 10.61
CA ARG A 207 25.99 -4.13 11.26
C ARG A 207 26.10 -3.24 12.49
N GLY A 208 25.83 -3.80 13.69
CA GLY A 208 25.81 -3.04 14.95
C GLY A 208 24.52 -2.25 15.15
N ASN A 209 24.42 -1.42 16.20
CA ASN A 209 23.21 -0.66 16.52
C ASN A 209 23.16 0.72 15.84
N CYS A 210 21.95 1.24 15.58
CA CYS A 210 21.71 2.61 15.09
C CYS A 210 21.68 3.54 16.31
N THR A 211 22.75 4.31 16.51
CA THR A 211 22.78 5.33 17.57
C THR A 211 22.24 6.65 17.06
N ALA A 212 21.61 7.43 17.95
CA ALA A 212 21.06 8.74 17.61
C ALA A 212 22.13 9.63 16.94
N PHE A 213 21.76 10.30 15.85
CA PHE A 213 22.61 11.22 15.08
C PHE A 213 23.85 10.60 14.40
N ALA A 214 23.98 9.27 14.38
CA ALA A 214 25.03 8.56 13.64
C ALA A 214 24.43 7.75 12.48
N PRO A 215 25.12 7.66 11.33
CA PRO A 215 24.66 6.83 10.22
C PRO A 215 24.68 5.35 10.62
N CYS A 216 23.56 4.67 10.38
CA CYS A 216 23.47 3.21 10.53
C CYS A 216 24.36 2.51 9.50
N ALA A 217 25.14 1.51 9.94
CA ALA A 217 25.90 0.66 9.03
C ALA A 217 25.05 -0.56 8.63
N PHE A 218 24.84 -0.73 7.33
CA PHE A 218 24.06 -1.85 6.79
C PHE A 218 24.92 -2.75 5.91
N ASN A 219 24.76 -4.07 6.06
CA ASN A 219 25.19 -5.03 5.04
C ASN A 219 24.18 -5.07 3.88
N ARG A 220 22.90 -4.85 4.19
CA ARG A 220 21.81 -4.74 3.22
C ARG A 220 20.73 -3.79 3.72
N VAL A 221 20.34 -2.86 2.87
CA VAL A 221 19.17 -1.98 3.06
C VAL A 221 17.89 -2.80 2.94
N GLY A 222 16.95 -2.60 3.88
CA GLY A 222 15.62 -3.21 3.81
C GLY A 222 14.79 -2.66 2.66
N LEU A 223 13.93 -3.51 2.09
CA LEU A 223 12.88 -3.12 1.16
C LEU A 223 11.56 -3.66 1.70
N ALA A 224 10.91 -2.88 2.55
CA ALA A 224 9.55 -3.17 2.98
C ALA A 224 8.55 -2.29 2.18
N PRO A 225 7.35 -2.81 1.86
CA PRO A 225 6.21 -2.03 1.36
C PRO A 225 5.95 -0.73 2.14
N SER A 226 6.25 -0.75 3.43
CA SER A 226 5.97 0.29 4.42
C SER A 226 7.21 1.01 4.97
N ALA A 227 8.39 0.84 4.35
CA ALA A 227 9.68 1.42 4.78
C ALA A 227 9.70 2.95 4.68
N PHE A 228 9.17 3.63 5.70
CA PHE A 228 8.83 5.07 5.66
C PHE A 228 9.50 5.90 6.73
N ALA A 229 10.28 5.28 7.62
CA ALA A 229 11.01 6.00 8.65
C ALA A 229 11.95 7.09 8.08
N THR A 230 12.51 6.90 6.87
CA THR A 230 13.30 7.93 6.15
C THR A 230 12.60 9.28 5.98
N LYS A 231 11.27 9.31 5.98
CA LYS A 231 10.48 10.49 5.64
C LYS A 231 10.24 11.41 6.84
N PHE A 232 10.38 10.88 8.05
CA PHE A 232 10.17 11.64 9.26
C PHE A 232 11.51 11.99 9.86
N TYR A 233 11.64 13.25 10.29
CA TYR A 233 12.78 13.64 11.10
C TYR A 233 12.57 13.17 12.54
N GLY A 234 13.62 12.58 13.13
CA GLY A 234 13.66 12.32 14.57
C GLY A 234 12.79 11.17 15.07
N LEU A 235 12.74 10.04 14.35
CA LEU A 235 12.07 8.84 14.85
C LEU A 235 12.98 8.01 15.77
N TYR A 236 12.46 7.67 16.95
CA TYR A 236 13.16 6.89 17.97
C TYR A 236 12.24 5.84 18.58
N ASP A 237 12.80 4.69 18.96
CA ASP A 237 12.07 3.69 19.73
C ASP A 237 11.89 4.08 21.22
N ARG A 238 11.15 3.27 21.99
CA ARG A 238 10.96 3.48 23.45
C ARG A 238 12.27 3.51 24.24
N SER A 239 13.29 2.82 23.76
CA SER A 239 14.61 2.77 24.39
C SER A 239 15.48 3.99 24.03
N GLY A 240 15.00 4.86 23.13
CA GLY A 240 15.72 6.05 22.65
C GLY A 240 16.69 5.77 21.51
N ASN A 241 16.64 4.59 20.90
CA ASN A 241 17.45 4.28 19.73
C ASN A 241 16.81 4.89 18.49
N ALA A 242 17.62 5.42 17.58
CA ALA A 242 17.12 5.89 16.29
C ALA A 242 16.57 4.69 15.50
N LEU A 243 15.41 4.87 14.87
CA LEU A 243 14.88 3.85 13.98
C LEU A 243 15.65 3.84 12.67
N SER A 244 15.82 2.63 12.10
CA SER A 244 16.39 2.50 10.76
C SER A 244 15.55 3.33 9.78
N PRO A 245 16.15 4.10 8.87
CA PRO A 245 15.39 4.83 7.86
C PRO A 245 14.56 3.90 6.97
N PHE A 246 14.95 2.63 6.86
CA PHE A 246 14.25 1.62 6.06
C PHE A 246 13.25 0.79 6.87
N ALA A 247 13.11 1.08 8.16
CA ALA A 247 12.09 0.45 8.98
C ALA A 247 10.69 0.83 8.47
N ALA A 248 9.77 -0.14 8.58
CA ALA A 248 8.36 0.18 8.50
C ALA A 248 8.04 1.25 9.56
N SER A 249 7.33 2.31 9.18
CA SER A 249 6.79 3.30 10.12
C SER A 249 5.27 3.28 9.97
N LEU A 250 4.53 3.35 11.08
CA LEU A 250 3.05 3.23 11.18
C LEU A 250 2.45 1.85 10.89
N PHE A 251 3.25 0.89 10.44
CA PHE A 251 2.80 -0.47 10.16
C PHE A 251 3.55 -1.44 11.08
N ASN A 252 2.89 -1.82 12.19
CA ASN A 252 3.41 -2.75 13.19
C ASN A 252 4.77 -2.34 13.80
N SER A 253 5.12 -1.06 13.69
CA SER A 253 6.38 -0.49 14.14
C SER A 253 6.23 0.08 15.56
N GLY A 254 7.36 0.25 16.25
CA GLY A 254 7.40 0.66 17.65
C GLY A 254 6.79 2.04 17.93
N ALA A 255 6.87 2.45 19.20
CA ALA A 255 6.58 3.81 19.65
C ALA A 255 7.32 4.83 18.77
N GLU A 256 6.59 5.72 18.08
CA GLU A 256 7.12 6.61 17.05
C GLU A 256 6.35 7.93 17.07
N THR A 257 6.99 9.02 17.48
CA THR A 257 6.46 10.38 17.31
C THR A 257 7.37 11.12 16.33
N GLY A 258 6.78 11.81 15.36
CA GLY A 258 7.53 12.44 14.28
C GLY A 258 6.70 13.48 13.55
N VAL A 259 7.40 14.36 12.84
CA VAL A 259 6.79 15.37 11.97
C VAL A 259 7.41 15.24 10.58
N ASP A 260 6.56 15.34 9.56
CA ASP A 260 6.94 15.44 8.17
C ASP A 260 6.37 16.75 7.59
N ILE A 261 7.20 17.47 6.83
CA ILE A 261 6.81 18.67 6.10
C ILE A 261 7.39 18.53 4.70
N HIS A 262 6.53 18.52 3.71
CA HIS A 262 6.94 18.55 2.32
C HIS A 262 6.01 19.42 1.50
N GLY A 263 6.46 19.75 0.29
CA GLY A 263 5.60 20.44 -0.64
C GLY A 263 6.12 20.35 -2.07
N ARG A 264 5.24 20.69 -3.00
CA ARG A 264 5.47 20.56 -4.43
C ARG A 264 4.66 21.59 -5.23
N PRO A 265 5.08 21.91 -6.46
CA PRO A 265 4.22 22.62 -7.39
C PRO A 265 2.88 21.89 -7.62
N PHE A 266 1.80 22.65 -7.69
CA PHE A 266 0.44 22.17 -7.85
C PHE A 266 -0.38 23.12 -8.73
N GLY A 267 -0.36 22.87 -10.05
CA GLY A 267 -0.86 23.84 -11.02
C GLY A 267 -0.07 25.14 -10.92
N ASP A 268 -0.77 26.26 -10.79
CA ASP A 268 -0.16 27.59 -10.62
C ASP A 268 0.19 27.91 -9.15
N TRP A 269 -0.02 26.96 -8.23
CA TRP A 269 0.16 27.12 -6.79
C TRP A 269 1.24 26.18 -6.26
N PHE A 270 1.54 26.31 -4.97
CA PHE A 270 2.39 25.36 -4.25
C PHE A 270 1.56 24.67 -3.16
N LEU A 271 1.55 23.34 -3.18
CA LEU A 271 0.90 22.53 -2.15
C LEU A 271 1.91 22.19 -1.07
N TYR A 272 1.56 22.45 0.19
CA TYR A 272 2.31 22.00 1.36
C TYR A 272 1.50 20.94 2.10
N GLN A 273 2.19 19.92 2.57
CA GLN A 273 1.64 18.84 3.38
C GLN A 273 2.44 18.77 4.67
N VAL A 274 1.73 18.73 5.79
CA VAL A 274 2.30 18.60 7.13
C VAL A 274 1.67 17.39 7.78
N GLY A 275 2.50 16.41 8.13
CA GLY A 275 2.10 15.19 8.81
C GLY A 275 2.63 15.20 10.24
N VAL A 276 1.75 14.86 11.19
CA VAL A 276 2.16 14.53 12.56
C VAL A 276 1.89 13.06 12.78
N LEU A 277 2.90 12.38 13.32
CA LEU A 277 2.92 10.97 13.60
C LEU A 277 2.71 10.71 15.09
N ASN A 278 1.85 9.75 15.41
CA ASN A 278 1.84 9.10 16.72
C ASN A 278 1.74 7.60 16.52
N GLY A 279 2.73 6.85 17.01
CA GLY A 279 2.88 5.41 16.76
C GLY A 279 1.69 4.61 17.29
N ALA A 280 1.36 3.50 16.63
CA ALA A 280 0.20 2.66 16.97
C ALA A 280 0.27 2.06 18.39
N HIS A 281 1.46 2.03 19.01
CA HIS A 281 1.69 1.57 20.37
C HIS A 281 1.91 2.73 21.37
N GLU A 282 1.65 3.97 20.99
CA GLU A 282 1.77 5.13 21.89
C GLU A 282 0.43 5.42 22.57
N HIS A 283 0.48 5.73 23.86
CA HIS A 283 -0.68 6.31 24.54
C HIS A 283 -0.83 7.78 24.10
N LEU A 284 -2.02 8.38 24.20
CA LEU A 284 -2.22 9.83 23.96
C LEU A 284 -1.55 10.74 25.02
N SER A 285 -0.67 10.17 25.86
CA SER A 285 0.16 10.91 26.81
C SER A 285 1.51 11.23 26.17
N ASP A 286 2.21 12.24 26.70
CA ASP A 286 3.59 12.57 26.33
C ASP A 286 4.51 11.33 26.22
N SER A 287 4.78 10.92 24.97
CA SER A 287 5.67 9.81 24.61
C SER A 287 7.15 10.15 24.89
N ASN A 288 7.44 11.43 25.07
CA ASN A 288 8.77 11.98 25.29
C ASN A 288 9.12 12.12 26.77
N LYS A 289 8.55 11.35 27.72
CA LYS A 289 8.90 11.39 29.17
C LYS A 289 10.41 11.63 29.44
N GLY A 290 10.83 12.90 29.54
CA GLY A 290 12.22 13.33 29.73
C GLY A 290 13.18 13.23 28.53
N LYS A 291 12.70 13.08 27.29
CA LYS A 291 13.48 12.98 26.04
C LYS A 291 13.40 14.24 25.15
N ASP A 292 12.66 15.26 25.58
CA ASP A 292 12.66 16.56 24.92
C ASP A 292 14.07 17.17 24.99
N VAL A 293 14.69 17.35 23.82
CA VAL A 293 15.86 18.20 23.66
C VAL A 293 15.34 19.62 23.45
N TYR A 294 15.29 20.41 24.53
CA TYR A 294 15.63 21.82 24.39
C TYR A 294 17.13 21.93 24.18
#